data_AF-A0A2G8RTZ5-F1
#
_entry.id   AF-A0A2G8RTZ5-F1
#
_cell.length_a   1.000
_cell.length_b   1.000
_cell.length_c   1.000
_cell.angle_alpha   90.00
_cell.angle_beta   90.00
_cell.angle_gamma   90.00
#
_symmetry.space_group_name_H-M   'P 1'
#
loop_
_entity.id
_entity.type
_entity.pdbx_description
1 polymer ?
#
loop_
_entity_poly.entity_id
_entity_poly.type
_entity_poly.pdbx_seq_one_letter_code
_entity_poly.pdbx_strand_id
1 'polypeptide(L)'
;MEVHKAFTSATRTVSATSLRERLSSLSSLTATPLKPVANLHAQIEFVPSKIPRKRRLQTLAVAIWSTTIVWNTFMFLFLLSFPPLWPFLTAYWIWIAYIDKGPEKGGRLSPWFRSIPFWRYFADYYPASFLKTCDLPPDRPYVFGYHPHGIIGMGAICTFATESTGFSTAFPGIVPHLLTLTSNFRVPFYREIILAMGICSVSKQSCSNILKGGPGQAITIVVGGAAESLAAHPGTADLTLRKRLGFIKIAIQHGADLVPVFSFGENDIFKQMPNEKGTTLYTLQKKFQNVFGFTLPLFHGRGLLNCLSLCFLRAWQRVDNLGLMPYRRRIVAVIGHPIHVVQSDKPTLEEIMHVQQQYIDELMRIWHTYKDQFAKTRTRELNIIE
;
A
#
# COMPACT_ATOMS: atom_id res chain seq x y z
N MET A 1 -58.20 22.30 -30.11
CA MET A 1 -57.75 23.71 -30.06
C MET A 1 -56.96 23.86 -28.77
N GLU A 2 -55.72 23.37 -28.73
CA GLU A 2 -54.52 24.11 -29.15
C GLU A 2 -54.47 25.53 -28.56
N VAL A 3 -53.51 25.81 -27.68
CA VAL A 3 -52.36 26.68 -27.98
C VAL A 3 -51.18 26.32 -27.07
N HIS A 4 -50.11 25.86 -27.70
CA HIS A 4 -48.74 25.76 -27.19
C HIS A 4 -48.20 27.11 -26.70
N LYS A 5 -47.38 27.11 -25.64
CA LYS A 5 -46.28 28.08 -25.50
C LYS A 5 -44.99 27.42 -25.00
N ALA A 6 -44.18 27.09 -26.00
CA ALA A 6 -42.73 26.96 -26.09
C ALA A 6 -41.89 27.05 -24.80
N PHE A 7 -41.15 25.96 -24.53
CA PHE A 7 -39.84 26.00 -23.89
C PHE A 7 -38.88 26.77 -24.82
N THR A 8 -38.49 27.98 -24.44
CA THR A 8 -37.42 28.71 -25.13
C THR A 8 -36.07 28.38 -24.49
N SER A 9 -35.18 27.83 -25.33
CA SER A 9 -33.75 27.67 -25.07
C SER A 9 -33.11 29.01 -24.72
N ALA A 10 -32.88 29.27 -23.43
CA ALA A 10 -32.04 30.38 -23.00
C ALA A 10 -30.56 29.98 -23.16
N THR A 11 -30.07 30.10 -24.39
CA THR A 11 -28.65 30.09 -24.71
C THR A 11 -28.02 31.28 -23.97
N ARG A 12 -27.35 31.04 -22.83
CA ARG A 12 -26.57 32.06 -22.13
C ARG A 12 -25.35 32.40 -22.99
N THR A 13 -25.50 33.35 -23.90
CA THR A 13 -24.39 34.00 -24.59
C THR A 13 -23.61 34.78 -23.53
N VAL A 14 -22.49 34.22 -23.09
CA VAL A 14 -21.53 34.92 -22.23
C VAL A 14 -20.93 36.03 -23.09
N SER A 15 -21.33 37.28 -22.86
CA SER A 15 -20.76 38.41 -23.59
C SER A 15 -19.26 38.50 -23.32
N ALA A 16 -18.48 38.85 -24.35
CA ALA A 16 -17.03 39.02 -24.23
C ALA A 16 -16.64 40.02 -23.11
N THR A 17 -17.54 40.95 -22.78
CA THR A 17 -17.42 41.88 -21.65
C THR A 17 -17.45 41.19 -20.29
N SER A 18 -18.33 40.19 -20.05
CA SER A 18 -18.39 39.50 -18.76
C SER A 18 -17.22 38.54 -18.54
N LEU A 19 -16.66 38.00 -19.63
CA LEU A 19 -15.39 37.27 -19.62
C LEU A 19 -14.21 38.18 -19.29
N ARG A 20 -14.19 39.41 -19.82
CA ARG A 20 -13.14 40.40 -19.55
C ARG A 20 -13.17 40.88 -18.10
N GLU A 21 -14.35 41.06 -17.52
CA GLU A 21 -14.51 41.38 -16.08
C GLU A 21 -14.14 40.21 -15.16
N ARG A 22 -14.42 38.97 -15.56
CA ARG A 22 -13.95 37.79 -14.82
C ARG A 22 -12.44 37.57 -14.93
N LEU A 23 -11.84 37.94 -16.05
CA LEU A 23 -10.39 37.88 -16.24
C LEU A 23 -9.67 39.03 -15.51
N SER A 24 -10.27 40.22 -15.43
CA SER A 24 -9.71 41.32 -14.63
C SER A 24 -9.80 41.05 -13.12
N SER A 25 -10.84 40.36 -12.64
CA SER A 25 -10.92 39.92 -11.24
C SER A 25 -9.98 38.75 -10.92
N LEU A 26 -9.58 37.96 -11.91
CA LEU A 26 -8.48 36.98 -11.78
C LEU A 26 -7.10 37.65 -11.79
N SER A 27 -6.95 38.80 -12.44
CA SER A 27 -5.70 39.58 -12.45
C SER A 27 -5.48 40.36 -11.14
N SER A 28 -6.54 40.62 -10.38
CA SER A 28 -6.48 41.25 -9.06
C SER A 28 -6.38 40.26 -7.90
N LEU A 29 -6.29 38.95 -8.18
CA LEU A 29 -5.75 37.99 -7.22
C LEU A 29 -4.26 38.28 -7.09
N THR A 30 -3.94 39.22 -6.22
CA THR A 30 -2.62 39.35 -5.60
C THR A 30 -2.22 37.95 -5.16
N ALA A 31 -1.28 37.36 -5.90
CA ALA A 31 -0.61 36.15 -5.49
C ALA A 31 -0.07 36.45 -4.10
N THR A 32 -0.72 35.89 -3.08
CA THR A 32 -0.15 35.91 -1.74
C THR A 32 1.21 35.27 -1.91
N PRO A 33 2.32 36.00 -1.68
CA PRO A 33 3.63 35.41 -1.87
C PRO A 33 3.66 34.18 -0.98
N LEU A 34 3.89 33.01 -1.60
CA LEU A 34 4.12 31.78 -0.86
C LEU A 34 5.16 32.13 0.18
N LYS A 35 4.80 32.06 1.47
CA LYS A 35 5.80 32.21 2.54
C LYS A 35 6.85 31.14 2.23
N PRO A 36 8.12 31.52 1.92
CA PRO A 36 9.15 30.52 1.77
C PRO A 36 9.15 29.74 3.08
N VAL A 37 9.02 28.42 2.98
CA VAL A 37 9.12 27.53 4.13
C VAL A 37 10.45 27.86 4.78
N ALA A 38 10.38 28.44 5.98
CA ALA A 38 11.54 28.92 6.70
C ALA A 38 12.57 27.79 6.80
N ASN A 39 13.76 28.03 6.25
CA ASN A 39 15.01 27.37 6.54
C ASN A 39 14.91 25.88 6.86
N LEU A 40 14.78 25.05 5.82
CA LEU A 40 15.22 23.67 5.90
C LEU A 40 16.76 23.70 5.95
N HIS A 41 17.33 23.99 7.13
CA HIS A 41 18.75 23.71 7.39
C HIS A 41 18.91 22.18 7.34
N ALA A 42 19.11 21.65 6.14
CA ALA A 42 19.52 20.28 5.95
C ALA A 42 20.92 20.14 6.57
N GLN A 43 20.99 19.62 7.79
CA GLN A 43 22.26 19.11 8.31
C GLN A 43 22.75 18.06 7.31
N ILE A 44 23.84 18.38 6.60
CA ILE A 44 24.42 17.48 5.61
C ILE A 44 25.12 16.37 6.39
N GLU A 45 24.38 15.31 6.70
CA GLU A 45 24.95 14.11 7.30
C GLU A 45 25.61 13.28 6.18
N PHE A 46 26.91 13.51 5.96
CA PHE A 46 27.68 12.74 5.00
C PHE A 46 27.66 11.26 5.37
N VAL A 47 27.26 10.41 4.43
CA VAL A 47 27.27 8.97 4.63
C VAL A 47 28.72 8.49 4.78
N PRO A 48 29.04 7.65 5.78
CA PRO A 48 30.40 7.18 6.01
C PRO A 48 31.01 6.55 4.75
N SER A 49 32.26 6.91 4.43
CA SER A 49 32.95 6.48 3.21
C SER A 49 33.08 4.96 3.04
N LYS A 50 33.02 4.20 4.15
CA LYS A 50 33.12 2.73 4.18
C LYS A 50 31.82 2.07 4.66
N ILE A 51 30.77 2.10 3.84
CA ILE A 51 29.56 1.28 4.06
C ILE A 51 29.87 -0.19 3.73
N PRO A 52 29.60 -1.16 4.63
CA PRO A 52 29.76 -2.59 4.35
C PRO A 52 28.98 -3.06 3.11
N ARG A 53 29.52 -4.03 2.35
CA ARG A 53 28.89 -4.60 1.14
C ARG A 53 27.46 -5.08 1.40
N LYS A 54 27.23 -5.75 2.54
CA LYS A 54 25.89 -6.22 2.96
C LYS A 54 24.89 -5.05 3.04
N ARG A 55 25.28 -3.92 3.63
CA ARG A 55 24.41 -2.74 3.71
C ARG A 55 24.12 -2.13 2.34
N ARG A 56 25.09 -2.12 1.43
CA ARG A 56 24.87 -1.66 0.05
C ARG A 56 23.87 -2.54 -0.70
N LEU A 57 24.00 -3.87 -0.58
CA LEU A 57 23.07 -4.83 -1.19
C LEU A 57 21.64 -4.69 -0.63
N GLN A 58 21.49 -4.49 0.68
CA GLN A 58 20.18 -4.19 1.29
C GLN A 58 19.58 -2.90 0.72
N THR A 59 20.36 -1.83 0.61
CA THR A 59 19.87 -0.56 0.02
C THR A 59 19.50 -0.76 -1.45
N LEU A 60 20.31 -1.49 -2.21
CA LEU A 60 20.05 -1.79 -3.61
C LEU A 60 18.75 -2.60 -3.77
N ALA A 61 18.52 -3.62 -2.92
CA ALA A 61 17.31 -4.43 -2.98
C ALA A 61 16.04 -3.59 -2.78
N VAL A 62 16.03 -2.73 -1.75
CA VAL A 62 14.90 -1.82 -1.51
C VAL A 62 14.78 -0.79 -2.64
N ALA A 63 15.88 -0.24 -3.16
CA ALA A 63 15.85 0.71 -4.27
C ALA A 63 15.28 0.10 -5.55
N ILE A 64 15.69 -1.12 -5.90
CA ILE A 64 15.15 -1.88 -7.02
C ILE A 64 13.65 -2.06 -6.81
N TRP A 65 13.23 -2.57 -5.65
CA TRP A 65 11.80 -2.81 -5.37
C TRP A 65 10.96 -1.52 -5.45
N SER A 66 11.38 -0.46 -4.76
CA SER A 66 10.67 0.83 -4.76
C SER A 66 10.56 1.48 -6.15
N THR A 67 11.47 1.16 -7.07
CA THR A 67 11.45 1.69 -8.45
C THR A 67 10.96 0.67 -9.48
N THR A 68 10.60 -0.54 -9.06
CA THR A 68 10.27 -1.65 -9.96
C THR A 68 9.10 -1.29 -10.89
N ILE A 69 8.03 -0.68 -10.35
CA ILE A 69 6.89 -0.25 -11.17
C ILE A 69 7.28 0.77 -12.25
N VAL A 70 8.19 1.70 -11.92
CA VAL A 70 8.68 2.75 -12.84
C VAL A 70 9.52 2.12 -13.96
N TRP A 71 10.46 1.25 -13.60
CA TRP A 71 11.31 0.56 -14.57
C TRP A 71 10.51 -0.35 -15.51
N ASN A 72 9.53 -1.10 -15.00
CA ASN A 72 8.68 -1.95 -15.84
C ASN A 72 7.80 -1.12 -16.78
N THR A 73 7.27 0.02 -16.30
CA THR A 73 6.49 0.93 -17.15
C THR A 73 7.37 1.55 -18.24
N PHE A 74 8.56 2.04 -17.88
CA PHE A 74 9.52 2.59 -18.84
C PHE A 74 9.95 1.55 -19.88
N MET A 75 10.26 0.32 -19.45
CA MET A 75 10.60 -0.78 -20.34
C MET A 75 9.48 -1.08 -21.33
N PHE A 76 8.22 -1.11 -20.87
CA PHE A 76 7.08 -1.31 -21.76
C PHE A 76 6.92 -0.18 -22.79
N LEU A 77 7.02 1.08 -22.37
CA LEU A 77 6.96 2.23 -23.28
C LEU A 77 8.13 2.25 -24.27
N PHE A 78 9.32 1.86 -23.82
CA PHE A 78 10.48 1.70 -24.67
C PHE A 78 10.24 0.63 -25.74
N LEU A 79 9.75 -0.56 -25.37
CA LEU A 79 9.41 -1.62 -26.33
C LEU A 79 8.31 -1.17 -27.31
N LEU A 80 7.34 -0.39 -26.84
CA LEU A 80 6.30 0.19 -27.68
C LEU A 80 6.86 1.18 -28.72
N SER A 81 8.05 1.74 -28.49
CA SER A 81 8.71 2.65 -29.44
C SER A 81 9.27 1.91 -30.67
N PHE A 82 9.25 0.57 -30.70
CA PHE A 82 9.71 -0.26 -31.81
C PHE A 82 8.52 -0.91 -32.54
N PRO A 83 8.10 -0.39 -33.71
CA PRO A 83 6.95 -0.91 -34.45
C PRO A 83 6.96 -2.42 -34.74
N PRO A 84 8.10 -3.06 -35.05
CA PRO A 84 8.13 -4.52 -35.28
C PRO A 84 7.67 -5.35 -34.07
N LEU A 85 7.72 -4.81 -32.85
CA LEU A 85 7.28 -5.51 -31.63
C LEU A 85 5.78 -5.38 -31.36
N TRP A 86 5.07 -4.49 -32.06
CA TRP A 86 3.67 -4.19 -31.78
C TRP A 86 2.75 -5.41 -31.82
N PRO A 87 2.84 -6.35 -32.78
CA PRO A 87 1.99 -7.54 -32.77
C PRO A 87 2.10 -8.35 -31.47
N PHE A 88 3.32 -8.50 -30.94
CA PHE A 88 3.56 -9.22 -29.69
C PHE A 88 3.07 -8.43 -28.46
N LEU A 89 3.31 -7.12 -28.42
CA LEU A 89 2.87 -6.26 -27.32
C LEU A 89 1.34 -6.15 -27.27
N THR A 90 0.68 -6.04 -28.42
CA THR A 90 -0.78 -6.04 -28.54
C THR A 90 -1.36 -7.39 -28.12
N ALA A 91 -0.78 -8.50 -28.58
CA ALA A 91 -1.22 -9.84 -28.16
C ALA A 91 -1.08 -10.02 -26.63
N TYR A 92 0.06 -9.61 -26.06
CA TYR A 92 0.27 -9.61 -24.61
C TYR A 92 -0.74 -8.71 -23.89
N TRP A 93 -1.00 -7.50 -24.39
CA TRP A 93 -1.96 -6.58 -23.78
C TRP A 93 -3.40 -7.11 -23.81
N ILE A 94 -3.83 -7.71 -24.92
CA ILE A 94 -5.13 -8.37 -25.04
C ILE A 94 -5.22 -9.55 -24.06
N TRP A 95 -4.15 -10.33 -23.96
CA TRP A 95 -4.09 -11.45 -23.03
C TRP A 95 -4.25 -10.99 -21.57
N ILE A 96 -3.50 -9.97 -21.12
CA ILE A 96 -3.65 -9.45 -19.74
C ILE A 96 -5.02 -8.83 -19.48
N ALA A 97 -5.65 -8.22 -20.50
CA ALA A 97 -6.89 -7.48 -20.33
C ALA A 97 -8.13 -8.39 -20.31
N TYR A 98 -8.14 -9.46 -21.11
CA TYR A 98 -9.35 -10.24 -21.35
C TYR A 98 -9.22 -11.73 -21.00
N ILE A 99 -8.01 -12.28 -21.04
CA ILE A 99 -7.79 -13.73 -20.91
C ILE A 99 -7.29 -14.07 -19.51
N ASP A 100 -6.29 -13.34 -19.03
CA ASP A 100 -5.57 -13.70 -17.82
C ASP A 100 -6.31 -13.27 -16.54
N LYS A 101 -6.98 -14.24 -15.92
CA LYS A 101 -7.64 -14.10 -14.61
C LYS A 101 -6.75 -14.47 -13.41
N GLY A 102 -5.45 -14.65 -13.62
CA GLY A 102 -4.48 -14.98 -12.56
C GLY A 102 -4.61 -14.13 -11.29
N PRO A 103 -4.70 -12.78 -11.38
CA PRO A 103 -4.83 -11.92 -10.21
C PRO A 103 -6.05 -12.19 -9.33
N GLU A 104 -7.09 -12.82 -9.86
CA GLU A 104 -8.35 -13.10 -9.15
C GLU A 104 -8.53 -14.57 -8.78
N LYS A 105 -7.58 -15.44 -9.12
CA LYS A 105 -7.66 -16.89 -8.90
C LYS A 105 -6.51 -17.44 -8.03
N GLY A 106 -5.95 -16.60 -7.15
CA GLY A 106 -4.84 -17.00 -6.27
C GLY A 106 -3.44 -16.75 -6.85
N GLY A 107 -3.34 -16.00 -7.96
CA GLY A 107 -2.06 -15.55 -8.50
C GLY A 107 -1.27 -16.66 -9.17
N ARG A 108 0.06 -16.47 -9.27
CA ARG A 108 1.01 -17.45 -9.83
C ARG A 108 2.18 -17.64 -8.86
N LEU A 109 1.85 -17.98 -7.62
CA LEU A 109 2.82 -18.10 -6.54
C LEU A 109 3.96 -19.04 -6.96
N SER A 110 5.18 -18.49 -7.02
CA SER A 110 6.40 -19.23 -7.30
C SER A 110 7.21 -19.37 -6.01
N PRO A 111 7.29 -20.57 -5.41
CA PRO A 111 8.06 -20.81 -4.19
C PRO A 111 9.54 -20.46 -4.37
N TRP A 112 10.08 -20.76 -5.56
CA TRP A 112 11.44 -20.37 -5.93
C TRP A 112 11.62 -18.85 -5.91
N PHE A 113 10.72 -18.11 -6.58
CA PHE A 113 10.83 -16.66 -6.65
C PHE A 113 10.68 -16.01 -5.28
N ARG A 114 9.81 -16.51 -4.40
CA ARG A 114 9.65 -16.03 -3.02
C ARG A 114 10.87 -16.29 -2.12
N SER A 115 11.71 -17.26 -2.49
CA SER A 115 12.86 -17.72 -1.69
C SER A 115 14.22 -17.19 -2.16
N ILE A 116 14.27 -16.39 -3.24
CA ILE A 116 15.54 -15.87 -3.75
C ILE A 116 16.24 -14.95 -2.72
N PRO A 117 17.59 -14.89 -2.71
CA PRO A 117 18.34 -14.07 -1.75
C PRO A 117 18.00 -12.57 -1.76
N PHE A 118 17.44 -12.05 -2.85
CA PHE A 118 16.98 -10.67 -2.96
C PHE A 118 16.03 -10.27 -1.82
N TRP A 119 15.06 -11.12 -1.49
CA TRP A 119 14.08 -10.84 -0.44
C TRP A 119 14.70 -10.84 0.97
N ARG A 120 15.77 -11.62 1.19
CA ARG A 120 16.51 -11.59 2.46
C ARG A 120 17.24 -10.27 2.64
N TYR A 121 17.85 -9.72 1.59
CA TYR A 121 18.44 -8.38 1.63
C TYR A 121 17.39 -7.28 1.82
N PHE A 122 16.20 -7.46 1.22
CA PHE A 122 15.07 -6.57 1.39
C PHE A 122 14.57 -6.54 2.84
N ALA A 123 14.33 -7.71 3.45
CA ALA A 123 13.91 -7.80 4.86
C ALA A 123 15.00 -7.30 5.83
N ASP A 124 16.27 -7.65 5.59
CA ASP A 124 17.40 -7.21 6.41
C ASP A 124 17.67 -5.68 6.31
N TYR A 125 17.06 -4.97 5.36
CA TYR A 125 17.12 -3.51 5.33
C TYR A 125 16.32 -2.89 6.49
N TYR A 126 15.18 -3.50 6.82
CA TYR A 126 14.24 -3.10 7.88
C TYR A 126 14.36 -3.95 9.15
N PRO A 127 15.42 -4.76 9.30
CA PRO A 127 15.38 -5.94 10.17
C PRO A 127 13.97 -6.55 10.39
N ALA A 128 13.27 -6.84 9.29
CA ALA A 128 11.88 -7.29 9.33
C ALA A 128 11.75 -8.69 9.95
N SER A 129 10.76 -8.88 10.81
CA SER A 129 10.46 -10.14 11.47
C SER A 129 8.97 -10.21 11.79
N PHE A 130 8.46 -11.40 12.10
CA PHE A 130 7.14 -11.54 12.71
C PHE A 130 7.21 -12.35 14.00
N LEU A 131 6.23 -12.12 14.87
CA LEU A 131 6.02 -12.85 16.11
C LEU A 131 4.73 -13.65 15.98
N LYS A 132 4.85 -14.97 16.12
CA LYS A 132 3.73 -15.89 16.18
C LYS A 132 3.23 -16.00 17.63
N THR A 133 2.00 -15.61 17.92
CA THR A 133 1.43 -15.73 19.27
C THR A 133 0.71 -17.05 19.51
N CYS A 134 0.23 -17.71 18.45
CA CYS A 134 -0.48 -18.98 18.52
C CYS A 134 -0.27 -19.83 17.26
N ASP A 135 -0.57 -21.12 17.36
CA ASP A 135 -0.66 -22.01 16.20
C ASP A 135 -1.97 -21.79 15.45
N LEU A 136 -1.89 -21.84 14.11
CA LEU A 136 -3.07 -21.77 13.23
C LEU A 136 -3.19 -23.12 12.52
N PRO A 137 -4.26 -23.91 12.76
CA PRO A 137 -4.44 -25.18 12.09
C PRO A 137 -4.71 -24.99 10.58
N PRO A 138 -4.10 -25.81 9.69
CA PRO A 138 -4.29 -25.68 8.24
C PRO A 138 -5.61 -26.30 7.74
N ASP A 139 -6.54 -26.62 8.64
CA ASP A 139 -7.83 -27.29 8.36
C ASP A 139 -8.92 -26.33 7.85
N ARG A 140 -8.65 -25.02 7.85
CA ARG A 140 -9.62 -23.97 7.51
C ARG A 140 -8.96 -22.81 6.75
N PRO A 141 -9.77 -21.97 6.07
CA PRO A 141 -9.26 -20.75 5.46
C PRO A 141 -9.10 -19.61 6.47
N TYR A 142 -8.25 -18.63 6.15
CA TYR A 142 -7.97 -17.47 7.01
C TYR A 142 -8.05 -16.13 6.29
N VAL A 143 -8.47 -15.10 7.04
CA VAL A 143 -8.37 -13.70 6.61
C VAL A 143 -7.48 -12.95 7.60
N PHE A 144 -6.23 -12.69 7.18
CA PHE A 144 -5.31 -11.86 7.95
C PHE A 144 -5.62 -10.37 7.69
N GLY A 145 -5.94 -9.64 8.75
CA GLY A 145 -6.10 -8.19 8.68
C GLY A 145 -4.83 -7.48 9.15
N TYR A 146 -4.10 -6.87 8.23
CA TYR A 146 -2.81 -6.22 8.51
C TYR A 146 -2.98 -4.74 8.84
N HIS A 147 -2.38 -4.34 9.95
CA HIS A 147 -2.38 -2.98 10.49
C HIS A 147 -1.01 -2.60 11.04
N PRO A 148 -0.61 -1.33 11.06
CA PRO A 148 -1.13 -0.29 10.18
C PRO A 148 -0.69 -0.54 8.73
N HIS A 149 -1.34 0.11 7.77
CA HIS A 149 -0.99 0.06 6.36
C HIS A 149 0.40 0.69 6.10
N GLY A 150 0.75 1.72 6.87
CA GLY A 150 1.83 2.63 6.50
C GLY A 150 1.61 3.21 5.10
N ILE A 151 2.68 3.69 4.48
CA ILE A 151 2.57 4.25 3.13
C ILE A 151 2.47 3.15 2.07
N ILE A 152 3.29 2.08 2.17
CA ILE A 152 3.43 1.04 1.12
C ILE A 152 3.37 -0.40 1.69
N GLY A 153 3.21 -0.59 3.01
CA GLY A 153 3.05 -1.93 3.62
C GLY A 153 4.25 -2.86 3.38
N MET A 154 5.47 -2.40 3.68
CA MET A 154 6.71 -3.15 3.44
C MET A 154 6.83 -4.38 4.34
N GLY A 155 6.36 -4.31 5.58
CA GLY A 155 6.31 -5.47 6.47
C GLY A 155 5.35 -6.54 5.99
N ALA A 156 4.23 -6.14 5.37
CA ALA A 156 3.26 -7.07 4.78
C ALA A 156 3.89 -7.83 3.61
N ILE A 157 4.66 -7.14 2.76
CA ILE A 157 5.40 -7.77 1.65
C ILE A 157 6.44 -8.77 2.19
N CYS A 158 7.25 -8.37 3.17
CA CYS A 158 8.27 -9.25 3.76
C CYS A 158 7.65 -10.52 4.37
N THR A 159 6.48 -10.39 4.99
CA THR A 159 5.84 -11.47 5.75
C THR A 159 4.97 -12.37 4.90
N PHE A 160 4.12 -11.80 4.05
CA PHE A 160 3.06 -12.56 3.36
C PHE A 160 3.32 -12.79 1.87
N ALA A 161 4.27 -12.08 1.26
CA ALA A 161 4.56 -12.18 -0.18
C ALA A 161 5.96 -12.75 -0.49
N THR A 162 6.77 -13.06 0.54
CA THR A 162 8.13 -13.60 0.38
C THR A 162 8.44 -14.60 1.51
N GLU A 163 9.46 -15.41 1.34
CA GLU A 163 9.96 -16.31 2.41
C GLU A 163 11.00 -15.65 3.32
N SER A 164 11.21 -14.34 3.20
CA SER A 164 12.31 -13.65 3.89
C SER A 164 12.19 -13.66 5.42
N THR A 165 10.98 -13.73 5.95
CA THR A 165 10.71 -13.80 7.39
C THR A 165 10.35 -15.21 7.88
N GLY A 166 10.15 -16.18 6.97
CA GLY A 166 9.88 -17.57 7.29
C GLY A 166 8.41 -17.93 7.57
N PHE A 167 7.43 -17.22 6.99
CA PHE A 167 6.01 -17.47 7.26
C PHE A 167 5.60 -18.93 7.01
N SER A 168 5.95 -19.50 5.86
CA SER A 168 5.56 -20.89 5.52
C SER A 168 6.21 -21.93 6.42
N THR A 169 7.32 -21.59 7.09
CA THR A 169 7.93 -22.46 8.11
C THR A 169 7.17 -22.39 9.44
N ALA A 170 6.69 -21.20 9.82
CA ALA A 170 5.96 -21.03 11.08
C ALA A 170 4.49 -21.50 11.00
N PHE A 171 3.87 -21.43 9.83
CA PHE A 171 2.50 -21.87 9.56
C PHE A 171 2.48 -22.88 8.41
N PRO A 172 2.95 -24.12 8.65
CA PRO A 172 2.97 -25.15 7.62
C PRO A 172 1.54 -25.46 7.16
N GLY A 173 1.35 -25.59 5.84
CA GLY A 173 0.05 -25.85 5.25
C GLY A 173 -0.82 -24.60 5.03
N ILE A 174 -0.41 -23.43 5.50
CA ILE A 174 -1.10 -22.16 5.22
C ILE A 174 -0.38 -21.43 4.08
N VAL A 175 -1.11 -21.12 3.01
CA VAL A 175 -0.64 -20.38 1.85
C VAL A 175 -1.18 -18.94 1.92
N PRO A 176 -0.33 -17.94 2.25
CA PRO A 176 -0.76 -16.56 2.32
C PRO A 176 -0.77 -15.92 0.93
N HIS A 177 -1.85 -15.19 0.65
CA HIS A 177 -2.02 -14.32 -0.51
C HIS A 177 -2.17 -12.87 -0.06
N LEU A 178 -1.09 -12.10 -0.14
CA LEU A 178 -1.15 -10.65 0.09
C LEU A 178 -1.99 -9.99 -1.01
N LEU A 179 -2.97 -9.16 -0.62
CA LEU A 179 -3.87 -8.51 -1.55
C LEU A 179 -3.47 -7.05 -1.81
N THR A 180 -3.52 -6.64 -3.07
CA THR A 180 -3.22 -5.26 -3.50
C THR A 180 -4.25 -4.74 -4.50
N LEU A 181 -4.15 -3.45 -4.84
CA LEU A 181 -5.05 -2.76 -5.77
C LEU A 181 -5.07 -3.43 -7.14
N THR A 182 -6.26 -3.60 -7.72
CA THR A 182 -6.46 -4.20 -9.04
C THR A 182 -5.66 -3.49 -10.15
N SER A 183 -5.43 -2.18 -10.02
CA SER A 183 -4.66 -1.37 -10.97
C SER A 183 -3.21 -1.85 -11.13
N ASN A 184 -2.60 -2.41 -10.08
CA ASN A 184 -1.23 -2.93 -10.14
C ASN A 184 -1.07 -4.04 -11.19
N PHE A 185 -2.13 -4.83 -11.42
CA PHE A 185 -2.12 -5.93 -12.38
C PHE A 185 -2.33 -5.49 -13.83
N ARG A 186 -2.60 -4.19 -14.07
CA ARG A 186 -2.69 -3.59 -15.41
C ARG A 186 -1.34 -3.08 -15.92
N VAL A 187 -0.32 -3.01 -15.06
CA VAL A 187 1.03 -2.56 -15.45
C VAL A 187 1.80 -3.75 -16.04
N PRO A 188 2.14 -3.71 -17.35
CA PRO A 188 2.95 -4.75 -18.00
C PRO A 188 4.24 -5.05 -17.25
N PHE A 189 4.66 -6.31 -17.25
CA PHE A 189 5.84 -6.85 -16.57
C PHE A 189 5.83 -6.77 -15.04
N TYR A 190 5.45 -5.63 -14.45
CA TYR A 190 5.26 -5.48 -13.01
C TYR A 190 4.24 -6.50 -12.47
N ARG A 191 3.13 -6.70 -13.21
CA ARG A 191 2.14 -7.71 -12.88
C ARG A 191 2.72 -9.11 -12.72
N GLU A 192 3.69 -9.50 -13.55
CA GLU A 192 4.26 -10.85 -13.52
C GLU A 192 5.12 -11.03 -12.27
N ILE A 193 5.84 -9.98 -11.87
CA ILE A 193 6.64 -9.97 -10.64
C ILE A 193 5.74 -10.16 -9.42
N ILE A 194 4.67 -9.36 -9.29
CA ILE A 194 3.78 -9.45 -8.12
C ILE A 194 2.97 -10.75 -8.12
N LEU A 195 2.58 -11.28 -9.29
CA LEU A 195 1.93 -12.58 -9.39
C LEU A 195 2.86 -13.72 -8.99
N ALA A 196 4.15 -13.67 -9.38
CA ALA A 196 5.16 -14.63 -8.96
C ALA A 196 5.40 -14.62 -7.45
N MET A 197 5.21 -13.49 -6.78
CA MET A 197 5.23 -13.38 -5.32
C MET A 197 3.97 -13.96 -4.66
N GLY A 198 2.94 -14.32 -5.43
CA GLY A 198 1.65 -14.77 -4.92
C GLY A 198 0.71 -13.64 -4.51
N ILE A 199 1.03 -12.38 -4.85
CA ILE A 199 0.18 -11.23 -4.59
C ILE A 199 -1.03 -11.27 -5.51
N CYS A 200 -2.21 -11.03 -4.96
CA CYS A 200 -3.49 -11.09 -5.67
C CYS A 200 -4.27 -9.78 -5.59
N SER A 201 -5.35 -9.67 -6.36
CA SER A 201 -6.26 -8.54 -6.34
C SER A 201 -7.05 -8.49 -5.03
N VAL A 202 -7.26 -7.31 -4.47
CA VAL A 202 -8.15 -7.07 -3.31
C VAL A 202 -9.64 -7.00 -3.70
N SER A 203 -9.99 -7.33 -4.95
CA SER A 203 -11.39 -7.39 -5.38
C SER A 203 -12.17 -8.46 -4.61
N LYS A 204 -13.45 -8.19 -4.31
CA LYS A 204 -14.32 -9.17 -3.61
C LYS A 204 -14.32 -10.53 -4.31
N GLN A 205 -14.31 -10.53 -5.64
CA GLN A 205 -14.26 -11.75 -6.45
C GLN A 205 -12.97 -12.55 -6.19
N SER A 206 -11.82 -11.88 -6.17
CA SER A 206 -10.53 -12.48 -5.87
C SER A 206 -10.51 -13.09 -4.46
N CYS A 207 -10.94 -12.32 -3.45
CA CYS A 207 -11.03 -12.82 -2.08
C CYS A 207 -11.90 -14.08 -2.00
N SER A 208 -13.08 -14.05 -2.63
CA SER A 208 -14.01 -15.17 -2.64
C SER A 208 -13.43 -16.40 -3.34
N ASN A 209 -12.77 -16.23 -4.48
CA ASN A 209 -12.17 -17.33 -5.24
C ASN A 209 -11.04 -18.00 -4.45
N ILE A 210 -10.18 -17.22 -3.79
CA ILE A 210 -9.07 -17.75 -2.99
C ILE A 210 -9.60 -18.52 -1.78
N LEU A 211 -10.54 -17.93 -1.03
CA LEU A 211 -11.11 -18.56 0.16
C LEU A 211 -11.94 -19.83 -0.17
N LYS A 212 -12.56 -19.88 -1.35
CA LYS A 212 -13.21 -21.10 -1.87
C LYS A 212 -12.23 -22.23 -2.20
N GLY A 213 -10.93 -21.95 -2.29
CA GLY A 213 -9.91 -22.97 -2.45
C GLY A 213 -9.78 -23.91 -1.23
N GLY A 214 -10.41 -23.57 -0.10
CA GLY A 214 -10.60 -24.46 1.04
C GLY A 214 -9.51 -24.37 2.11
N PRO A 215 -9.31 -25.45 2.89
CA PRO A 215 -8.34 -25.51 3.97
C PRO A 215 -6.93 -25.04 3.58
N GLY A 216 -6.30 -24.25 4.45
CA GLY A 216 -4.95 -23.73 4.23
C GLY A 216 -4.87 -22.50 3.33
N GLN A 217 -5.95 -22.11 2.64
CA GLN A 217 -5.97 -20.87 1.87
C GLN A 217 -6.12 -19.66 2.78
N ALA A 218 -5.23 -18.68 2.64
CA ALA A 218 -5.31 -17.46 3.41
C ALA A 218 -5.15 -16.21 2.54
N ILE A 219 -5.94 -15.18 2.84
CA ILE A 219 -5.78 -13.86 2.25
C ILE A 219 -5.27 -12.89 3.31
N THR A 220 -4.40 -11.96 2.91
CA THR A 220 -3.95 -10.87 3.77
C THR A 220 -4.38 -9.54 3.19
N ILE A 221 -5.21 -8.82 3.93
CA ILE A 221 -5.75 -7.51 3.56
C ILE A 221 -5.12 -6.45 4.44
N VAL A 222 -4.52 -5.44 3.80
CA VAL A 222 -4.07 -4.24 4.50
C VAL A 222 -5.26 -3.28 4.66
N VAL A 223 -5.96 -3.39 5.79
CA VAL A 223 -7.33 -2.89 5.96
C VAL A 223 -7.45 -1.36 5.85
N GLY A 224 -6.46 -0.63 6.39
CA GLY A 224 -6.48 0.83 6.43
C GLY A 224 -6.51 1.51 5.04
N GLY A 225 -5.95 0.83 4.04
CA GLY A 225 -5.87 1.31 2.66
C GLY A 225 -5.29 2.72 2.53
N ALA A 226 -5.68 3.41 1.44
CA ALA A 226 -5.21 4.76 1.15
C ALA A 226 -5.57 5.82 2.21
N ALA A 227 -6.63 5.63 2.98
CA ALA A 227 -7.02 6.56 4.05
C ALA A 227 -6.01 6.56 5.19
N GLU A 228 -5.57 5.37 5.60
CA GLU A 228 -4.56 5.21 6.65
C GLU A 228 -3.16 5.59 6.14
N SER A 229 -2.84 5.29 4.86
CA SER A 229 -1.58 5.73 4.25
C SER A 229 -1.41 7.24 4.23
N LEU A 230 -2.50 8.01 4.13
CA LEU A 230 -2.49 9.49 4.17
C LEU A 230 -2.38 10.09 5.58
N ALA A 231 -2.60 9.28 6.61
CA ALA A 231 -2.48 9.66 8.02
C ALA A 231 -1.28 8.98 8.70
N ALA A 232 -0.40 8.34 7.92
CA ALA A 232 0.73 7.59 8.40
C ALA A 232 1.85 8.54 8.86
N HIS A 233 1.86 8.84 10.15
CA HIS A 233 2.91 9.64 10.79
C HIS A 233 3.78 8.78 11.72
N PRO A 234 5.11 8.96 11.70
CA PRO A 234 6.01 8.27 12.62
C PRO A 234 5.61 8.45 14.09
N GLY A 235 5.76 7.39 14.88
CA GLY A 235 5.41 7.37 16.30
C GLY A 235 3.90 7.30 16.58
N THR A 236 3.05 7.24 15.55
CA THR A 236 1.60 7.14 15.72
C THR A 236 1.04 5.84 15.13
N ALA A 237 -0.06 5.35 15.69
CA ALA A 237 -0.81 4.22 15.16
C ALA A 237 -2.30 4.58 15.16
N ASP A 238 -2.76 5.24 14.08
CA ASP A 238 -4.17 5.51 13.86
C ASP A 238 -4.71 4.49 12.86
N LEU A 239 -5.62 3.62 13.29
CA LEU A 239 -6.17 2.56 12.45
C LEU A 239 -7.55 2.94 11.92
N THR A 240 -7.69 2.97 10.59
CA THR A 240 -8.97 3.19 9.92
C THR A 240 -9.75 1.88 9.86
N LEU A 241 -10.50 1.58 10.92
CA LEU A 241 -11.13 0.27 11.09
C LEU A 241 -12.63 0.32 11.40
N ARG A 242 -13.16 1.39 12.04
CA ARG A 242 -14.57 1.39 12.51
C ARG A 242 -15.56 1.22 11.37
N LYS A 243 -15.35 1.88 10.22
CA LYS A 243 -16.23 1.75 9.05
C LYS A 243 -15.82 0.64 8.08
N ARG A 244 -14.72 -0.08 8.33
CA ARG A 244 -14.15 -1.09 7.41
C ARG A 244 -14.69 -2.49 7.71
N LEU A 245 -15.95 -2.73 7.40
CA LEU A 245 -16.62 -4.02 7.67
C LEU A 245 -16.47 -5.07 6.54
N GLY A 246 -15.95 -4.66 5.38
CA GLY A 246 -15.95 -5.50 4.18
C GLY A 246 -15.16 -6.80 4.30
N PHE A 247 -13.99 -6.77 4.96
CA PHE A 247 -13.15 -7.95 5.13
C PHE A 247 -13.74 -8.94 6.14
N ILE A 248 -14.39 -8.44 7.21
CA ILE A 248 -15.12 -9.23 8.20
C ILE A 248 -16.30 -9.93 7.53
N LYS A 249 -17.05 -9.20 6.71
CA LYS A 249 -18.15 -9.77 5.93
C LYS A 249 -17.67 -10.90 5.02
N ILE A 250 -16.54 -10.72 4.32
CA ILE A 250 -15.97 -11.76 3.45
C ILE A 250 -15.55 -12.98 4.26
N ALA A 251 -14.92 -12.78 5.41
CA ALA A 251 -14.49 -13.85 6.28
C ALA A 251 -15.67 -14.70 6.78
N ILE A 252 -16.74 -14.06 7.28
CA ILE A 252 -17.98 -14.76 7.69
C ILE A 252 -18.63 -15.49 6.51
N GLN A 253 -18.70 -14.87 5.32
CA GLN A 253 -19.29 -15.51 4.14
C GLN A 253 -18.57 -16.79 3.70
N HIS A 254 -17.30 -16.94 4.05
CA HIS A 254 -16.46 -18.06 3.64
C HIS A 254 -16.06 -18.98 4.79
N GLY A 255 -16.56 -18.75 6.02
CA GLY A 255 -16.14 -19.52 7.19
C GLY A 255 -14.63 -19.42 7.44
N ALA A 256 -14.03 -18.28 7.10
CA ALA A 256 -12.59 -18.07 7.20
C ALA A 256 -12.26 -17.29 8.48
N ASP A 257 -11.44 -17.87 9.34
CA ASP A 257 -11.12 -17.27 10.64
C ASP A 257 -10.35 -15.96 10.44
N LEU A 258 -10.74 -14.92 11.17
CA LEU A 258 -10.05 -13.63 11.10
C LEU A 258 -8.84 -13.64 12.01
N VAL A 259 -7.69 -13.24 11.47
CA VAL A 259 -6.47 -13.12 12.27
C VAL A 259 -6.00 -11.67 12.24
N PRO A 260 -6.09 -10.93 13.35
CA PRO A 260 -5.55 -9.58 13.44
C PRO A 260 -4.02 -9.62 13.41
N VAL A 261 -3.41 -8.78 12.59
CA VAL A 261 -1.95 -8.63 12.49
C VAL A 261 -1.58 -7.18 12.73
N PHE A 262 -0.75 -6.93 13.75
CA PHE A 262 -0.26 -5.59 14.06
C PHE A 262 1.24 -5.48 13.82
N SER A 263 1.66 -4.52 12.99
CA SER A 263 3.04 -4.29 12.57
C SER A 263 3.62 -3.05 13.22
N PHE A 264 4.52 -3.28 14.17
CA PHE A 264 5.28 -2.22 14.81
C PHE A 264 6.38 -1.70 13.87
N GLY A 265 6.54 -0.38 13.80
CA GLY A 265 7.58 0.29 13.00
C GLY A 265 7.21 0.58 11.54
N GLU A 266 6.07 0.08 11.05
CA GLU A 266 5.62 0.28 9.67
C GLU A 266 5.42 1.78 9.34
N ASN A 267 4.85 2.57 10.26
CA ASN A 267 4.66 4.01 10.07
C ASN A 267 5.98 4.83 10.19
N ASP A 268 7.05 4.23 10.71
CA ASP A 268 8.32 4.93 10.96
C ASP A 268 9.28 4.88 9.76
N ILE A 269 8.96 4.09 8.73
CA ILE A 269 9.82 3.91 7.55
C ILE A 269 9.72 5.07 6.56
N PHE A 270 8.72 5.95 6.68
CA PHE A 270 8.60 7.15 5.86
C PHE A 270 8.16 8.34 6.71
N LYS A 271 8.58 9.55 6.31
CA LYS A 271 8.00 10.78 6.86
C LYS A 271 7.02 11.33 5.85
N GLN A 272 5.73 11.31 6.17
CA GLN A 272 4.72 11.96 5.35
C GLN A 272 4.90 13.48 5.41
N MET A 273 4.72 14.16 4.26
CA MET A 273 4.62 15.61 4.28
C MET A 273 3.43 16.03 5.15
N PRO A 274 3.54 17.12 5.93
CA PRO A 274 2.42 17.62 6.70
C PRO A 274 1.25 17.91 5.74
N ASN A 275 0.16 17.17 5.92
CA ASN A 275 -1.01 17.21 5.06
C ASN A 275 -2.23 17.58 5.89
N GLU A 276 -2.18 18.77 6.50
CA GLU A 276 -3.23 19.24 7.38
C GLU A 276 -4.55 19.44 6.61
N LYS A 277 -5.66 19.09 7.26
CA LYS A 277 -7.02 19.27 6.73
C LYS A 277 -7.23 20.76 6.45
N GLY A 278 -7.42 21.11 5.17
CA GLY A 278 -7.60 22.49 4.71
C GLY A 278 -6.53 22.97 3.73
N THR A 279 -5.42 22.23 3.57
CA THR A 279 -4.41 22.55 2.54
C THR A 279 -4.90 22.22 1.12
N THR A 280 -4.39 22.94 0.13
CA THR A 280 -4.62 22.64 -1.30
C THR A 280 -4.12 21.24 -1.67
N LEU A 281 -3.02 20.80 -1.04
CA LEU A 281 -2.46 19.46 -1.18
C LEU A 281 -3.43 18.38 -0.69
N TYR A 282 -4.01 18.53 0.50
CA TYR A 282 -5.01 17.61 1.04
C TYR A 282 -6.22 17.49 0.12
N THR A 283 -6.71 18.63 -0.39
CA THR A 283 -7.87 18.68 -1.28
C THR A 283 -7.58 17.98 -2.62
N LEU A 284 -6.40 18.18 -3.19
CA LEU A 284 -5.98 17.53 -4.43
C LEU A 284 -5.81 16.01 -4.24
N GLN A 285 -5.16 15.59 -3.15
CA GLN A 285 -4.99 14.17 -2.82
C GLN A 285 -6.32 13.46 -2.56
N LYS A 286 -7.27 14.10 -1.86
CA LYS A 286 -8.64 13.58 -1.65
C LYS A 286 -9.41 13.46 -2.97
N LYS A 287 -9.31 14.46 -3.86
CA LYS A 287 -9.93 14.39 -5.19
C LYS A 287 -9.32 13.26 -6.02
N PHE A 288 -7.99 13.12 -6.02
CA PHE A 288 -7.30 12.04 -6.72
C PHE A 288 -7.67 10.65 -6.15
N GLN A 289 -7.72 10.52 -4.82
CA GLN A 289 -8.18 9.31 -4.13
C GLN A 289 -9.59 8.92 -4.54
N ASN A 290 -10.52 9.88 -4.59
CA ASN A 290 -11.91 9.62 -4.93
C ASN A 290 -12.07 9.19 -6.40
N VAL A 291 -11.20 9.66 -7.30
CA VAL A 291 -11.24 9.33 -8.73
C VAL A 291 -10.56 8.00 -9.03
N PHE A 292 -9.38 7.75 -8.45
CA PHE A 292 -8.53 6.64 -8.84
C PHE A 292 -8.50 5.49 -7.81
N GLY A 293 -9.07 5.67 -6.63
CA GLY A 293 -9.08 4.68 -5.55
C GLY A 293 -7.72 4.47 -4.86
N PHE A 294 -6.68 5.20 -5.31
CA PHE A 294 -5.37 5.24 -4.69
C PHE A 294 -4.89 6.69 -4.59
N THR A 295 -4.04 6.97 -3.62
CA THR A 295 -3.44 8.29 -3.40
C THR A 295 -2.04 8.32 -3.95
N LEU A 296 -1.57 9.49 -4.39
CA LEU A 296 -0.14 9.79 -4.50
C LEU A 296 0.33 10.34 -3.15
N PRO A 297 0.80 9.49 -2.21
CA PRO A 297 1.36 10.02 -0.98
C PRO A 297 2.64 10.77 -1.35
N LEU A 298 2.72 12.05 -0.98
CA LEU A 298 3.97 12.80 -0.99
C LEU A 298 4.67 12.49 0.33
N PHE A 299 5.73 11.69 0.26
CA PHE A 299 6.51 11.26 1.41
C PHE A 299 7.99 11.49 1.18
N HIS A 300 8.70 11.79 2.27
CA HIS A 300 10.14 11.96 2.31
C HIS A 300 10.77 10.76 3.01
N GLY A 301 11.65 10.10 2.27
CA GLY A 301 12.59 9.10 2.75
C GLY A 301 14.04 9.56 2.58
N ARG A 302 14.98 8.63 2.48
CA ARG A 302 16.41 8.83 2.22
C ARG A 302 16.71 8.98 0.73
N GLY A 303 17.76 9.75 0.41
CA GLY A 303 18.28 9.88 -0.95
C GLY A 303 18.81 8.55 -1.50
N LEU A 304 18.44 8.20 -2.74
CA LEU A 304 18.82 6.96 -3.42
C LEU A 304 20.32 6.94 -3.82
N LEU A 305 20.92 8.12 -3.94
CA LEU A 305 22.25 8.33 -4.53
C LEU A 305 23.42 8.24 -3.53
N ASN A 306 23.17 8.18 -2.23
CA ASN A 306 24.24 8.17 -1.21
C ASN A 306 24.81 6.76 -0.93
N CYS A 307 24.22 5.70 -1.47
CA CYS A 307 24.59 4.30 -1.16
C CYS A 307 24.99 3.46 -2.38
N LEU A 308 24.45 3.75 -3.57
CA LEU A 308 24.99 3.22 -4.81
C LEU A 308 26.17 4.10 -5.18
N SER A 309 27.38 3.56 -5.09
CA SER A 309 28.60 4.17 -5.61
C SER A 309 28.57 4.27 -7.14
N LEU A 310 27.58 4.96 -7.72
CA LEU A 310 27.63 5.43 -9.10
C LEU A 310 28.44 6.74 -9.08
N CYS A 311 29.76 6.57 -9.02
CA CYS A 311 30.76 7.64 -8.97
C CYS A 311 30.72 8.58 -10.20
N PHE A 312 29.89 8.27 -11.22
CA PHE A 312 29.84 8.98 -12.50
C PHE A 312 28.88 10.19 -12.54
N LEU A 313 28.05 10.43 -11.53
CA LEU A 313 27.11 11.57 -11.51
C LEU A 313 27.41 12.55 -10.36
N ARG A 314 28.63 13.09 -10.35
CA ARG A 314 29.05 14.15 -9.40
C ARG A 314 28.31 15.49 -9.58
N ALA A 315 27.51 15.65 -10.65
CA ALA A 315 26.83 16.89 -10.99
C ALA A 315 25.41 17.04 -10.38
N TRP A 316 24.88 16.01 -9.71
CA TRP A 316 23.52 16.03 -9.12
C TRP A 316 23.56 15.93 -7.57
N GLN A 317 24.59 16.52 -6.96
CA GLN A 317 24.84 16.51 -5.53
C GLN A 317 24.16 17.71 -4.82
N ARG A 318 22.84 17.87 -5.05
CA ARG A 318 22.08 19.02 -4.50
C ARG A 318 20.63 18.68 -4.12
N VAL A 319 20.33 17.42 -3.76
CA VAL A 319 19.02 17.00 -3.26
C VAL A 319 19.20 16.00 -2.11
N ASP A 320 19.87 16.43 -1.03
CA ASP A 320 20.23 15.55 0.10
C ASP A 320 19.09 15.30 1.13
N ASN A 321 17.86 15.77 0.89
CA ASN A 321 16.72 15.52 1.78
C ASN A 321 15.38 15.21 1.07
N LEU A 322 15.40 14.95 -0.23
CA LEU A 322 14.21 14.64 -1.04
C LEU A 322 14.33 13.27 -1.71
N GLY A 323 14.38 12.21 -0.91
CA GLY A 323 14.56 10.85 -1.43
C GLY A 323 13.34 9.97 -1.27
N LEU A 324 13.11 9.06 -2.22
CA LEU A 324 12.01 8.09 -2.20
C LEU A 324 12.32 6.82 -1.39
N MET A 325 13.55 6.67 -0.86
CA MET A 325 13.93 5.45 -0.14
C MET A 325 13.42 5.44 1.29
N PRO A 326 12.80 4.37 1.78
CA PRO A 326 12.37 4.32 3.18
C PRO A 326 13.53 4.38 4.17
N TYR A 327 13.28 4.85 5.38
CA TYR A 327 14.22 4.78 6.50
C TYR A 327 14.44 3.34 6.95
N ARG A 328 15.66 3.04 7.41
CA ARG A 328 16.00 1.75 8.01
C ARG A 328 15.48 1.71 9.45
N ARG A 329 14.25 1.27 9.63
CA ARG A 329 13.62 1.06 10.94
C ARG A 329 13.20 -0.39 11.07
N ARG A 330 13.21 -0.89 12.30
CA ARG A 330 12.81 -2.26 12.62
C ARG A 330 11.32 -2.43 12.35
N ILE A 331 10.94 -3.47 11.61
CA ILE A 331 9.53 -3.85 11.43
C ILE A 331 9.27 -5.19 12.12
N VAL A 332 8.26 -5.24 12.99
CA VAL A 332 7.84 -6.47 13.69
C VAL A 332 6.35 -6.66 13.54
N ALA A 333 5.93 -7.64 12.74
CA ALA A 333 4.53 -8.02 12.60
C ALA A 333 4.14 -9.04 13.67
N VAL A 334 3.21 -8.71 14.55
CA VAL A 334 2.65 -9.64 15.54
C VAL A 334 1.37 -10.23 14.97
N ILE A 335 1.35 -11.56 14.79
CA ILE A 335 0.17 -12.31 14.34
C ILE A 335 -0.61 -12.71 15.57
N GLY A 336 -1.83 -12.18 15.70
CA GLY A 336 -2.72 -12.38 16.84
C GLY A 336 -3.45 -13.72 16.86
N HIS A 337 -4.36 -13.86 17.84
CA HIS A 337 -5.24 -15.02 17.94
C HIS A 337 -6.31 -15.01 16.85
N PRO A 338 -6.68 -16.19 16.31
CA PRO A 338 -7.77 -16.31 15.35
C PRO A 338 -9.12 -16.05 16.05
N ILE A 339 -9.98 -15.30 15.37
CA ILE A 339 -11.37 -15.08 15.75
C ILE A 339 -12.20 -16.00 14.88
N HIS A 340 -12.78 -16.98 15.55
CA HIS A 340 -13.56 -18.01 14.88
C HIS A 340 -14.88 -17.42 14.39
N VAL A 341 -15.21 -17.66 13.12
CA VAL A 341 -16.46 -17.18 12.52
C VAL A 341 -17.35 -18.35 12.12
N VAL A 342 -18.66 -18.17 12.33
CA VAL A 342 -19.66 -19.12 11.84
C VAL A 342 -20.04 -18.72 10.43
N GLN A 343 -19.95 -19.65 9.48
CA GLN A 343 -20.23 -19.34 8.09
C GLN A 343 -21.70 -18.94 7.88
N SER A 344 -21.92 -17.79 7.24
CA SER A 344 -23.25 -17.30 6.87
C SER A 344 -23.20 -16.57 5.53
N ASP A 345 -24.07 -16.96 4.58
CA ASP A 345 -24.10 -16.35 3.24
C ASP A 345 -24.50 -14.86 3.29
N LYS A 346 -25.39 -14.51 4.22
CA LYS A 346 -25.93 -13.16 4.41
C LYS A 346 -25.82 -12.78 5.88
N PRO A 347 -24.60 -12.45 6.37
CA PRO A 347 -24.41 -12.08 7.75
C PRO A 347 -25.13 -10.75 8.05
N THR A 348 -25.79 -10.71 9.21
CA THR A 348 -26.44 -9.52 9.72
C THR A 348 -25.40 -8.49 10.16
N LEU A 349 -25.80 -7.22 10.28
CA LEU A 349 -24.90 -6.18 10.75
C LEU A 349 -24.44 -6.43 12.19
N GLU A 350 -25.32 -6.98 13.04
CA GLU A 350 -25.02 -7.31 14.44
C GLU A 350 -23.93 -8.38 14.55
N GLU A 351 -24.02 -9.46 13.76
CA GLU A 351 -22.98 -10.50 13.69
C GLU A 351 -21.63 -9.92 13.25
N ILE A 352 -21.65 -9.08 12.20
CA ILE A 352 -20.43 -8.43 11.70
C ILE A 352 -19.81 -7.52 12.77
N MET A 353 -20.64 -6.75 13.47
CA MET A 353 -20.17 -5.85 14.52
C MET A 353 -19.65 -6.61 15.75
N HIS A 354 -20.26 -7.74 16.10
CA HIS A 354 -19.77 -8.61 17.17
C HIS A 354 -18.35 -9.13 16.86
N VAL A 355 -18.15 -9.67 15.66
CA VAL A 355 -16.83 -10.12 15.20
C VAL A 355 -15.84 -8.96 15.09
N GLN A 356 -16.30 -7.77 14.66
CA GLN A 356 -15.47 -6.57 14.63
C GLN A 356 -14.97 -6.19 16.03
N GLN A 357 -15.83 -6.27 17.04
CA GLN A 357 -15.46 -5.94 18.41
C GLN A 357 -14.37 -6.89 18.92
N GLN A 358 -14.54 -8.21 18.71
CA GLN A 358 -13.51 -9.20 19.05
C GLN A 358 -12.19 -8.94 18.32
N TYR A 359 -12.27 -8.52 17.05
CA TYR A 359 -11.12 -8.14 16.24
C TYR A 359 -10.39 -6.91 16.79
N ILE A 360 -11.13 -5.90 17.21
CA ILE A 360 -10.60 -4.70 17.86
C ILE A 360 -9.97 -5.05 19.20
N ASP A 361 -10.63 -5.87 20.02
CA ASP A 361 -10.14 -6.25 21.35
C ASP A 361 -8.81 -7.00 21.25
N GLU A 362 -8.68 -7.90 20.27
CA GLU A 362 -7.42 -8.62 20.03
C GLU A 362 -6.31 -7.69 19.51
N LEU A 363 -6.61 -6.71 18.64
CA LEU A 363 -5.63 -5.68 18.25
C LEU A 363 -5.17 -4.84 19.45
N MET A 364 -6.10 -4.45 20.32
CA MET A 364 -5.79 -3.72 21.54
C MET A 364 -4.94 -4.57 22.50
N ARG A 365 -5.24 -5.87 22.64
CA ARG A 365 -4.43 -6.80 23.42
C ARG A 365 -3.00 -6.87 22.90
N ILE A 366 -2.80 -7.04 21.59
CA ILE A 366 -1.48 -7.05 20.95
C ILE A 366 -0.74 -5.74 21.24
N TRP A 367 -1.41 -4.60 21.05
CA TRP A 367 -0.84 -3.29 21.33
C TRP A 367 -0.39 -3.17 22.79
N HIS A 368 -1.27 -3.43 23.75
CA HIS A 368 -0.94 -3.33 25.19
C HIS A 368 0.17 -4.27 25.61
N THR A 369 0.25 -5.46 25.02
CA THR A 369 1.30 -6.45 25.34
C THR A 369 2.67 -6.02 24.85
N TYR A 370 2.76 -5.46 23.64
CA TYR A 370 4.05 -5.28 22.95
C TYR A 370 4.48 -3.83 22.72
N LYS A 371 3.63 -2.83 22.99
CA LYS A 371 3.93 -1.41 22.74
C LYS A 371 5.20 -0.92 23.44
N ASP A 372 5.47 -1.38 24.66
CA ASP A 372 6.67 -0.94 25.41
C ASP A 372 7.96 -1.60 24.91
N GLN A 373 7.83 -2.75 24.23
CA GLN A 373 8.97 -3.43 23.62
C GLN A 373 9.30 -2.86 22.23
N PHE A 374 8.29 -2.68 21.37
CA PHE A 374 8.49 -2.37 19.95
C PHE A 374 8.12 -0.93 19.56
N ALA A 375 7.29 -0.23 20.32
CA ALA A 375 6.88 1.16 20.07
C ALA A 375 7.43 2.12 21.15
N LYS A 376 8.74 2.05 21.43
CA LYS A 376 9.42 2.87 22.44
C LYS A 376 9.38 4.37 22.14
N THR A 377 9.33 4.74 20.86
CA THR A 377 9.31 6.13 20.39
C THR A 377 7.90 6.61 20.05
N ARG A 378 6.85 5.96 20.58
CA ARG A 378 5.46 6.36 20.32
C ARG A 378 5.18 7.74 20.90
N THR A 379 4.43 8.56 20.16
CA THR A 379 3.99 9.89 20.58
C THR A 379 2.58 9.85 21.18
N ARG A 380 1.78 8.85 20.81
CA ARG A 380 0.43 8.61 21.34
C ARG A 380 0.12 7.12 21.38
N GLU A 381 -0.92 6.78 22.14
CA GLU A 381 -1.49 5.42 22.16
C GLU A 381 -2.23 5.11 20.85
N LEU A 382 -2.45 3.82 20.59
CA LEU A 382 -3.21 3.32 19.45
C LEU A 382 -4.62 3.93 19.46
N ASN A 383 -5.01 4.51 18.33
CA ASN A 383 -6.33 5.08 18.15
C ASN A 383 -7.06 4.41 16.99
N ILE A 384 -8.32 4.04 17.19
CA ILE A 384 -9.15 3.42 16.17
C ILE A 384 -10.10 4.47 15.62
N ILE A 385 -9.82 4.93 14.40
CA ILE A 385 -10.53 5.99 13.71
C ILE A 385 -11.59 5.44 12.73
N GLU A 386 -12.45 6.35 12.27
CA GLU A 386 -13.62 6.09 11.44
C GLU A 386 -13.33 5.45 10.08
#